data_AF-A0AAW4PIR8-F1
#
_entry.id   AF-A0AAW4PIR8-F1
#
_cell.length_a   1.000
_cell.length_b   1.000
_cell.length_c   1.000
_cell.angle_alpha   90.00
_cell.angle_beta   90.00
_cell.angle_gamma   90.00
#
_symmetry.space_group_name_H-M   'P 1'
#
loop_
_entity.id
_entity.type
_entity.pdbx_description
1 polymer ?
#
loop_
_entity_poly.entity_id
_entity_poly.type
_entity_poly.pdbx_seq_one_letter_code
_entity_poly.pdbx_strand_id
1 'polypeptide(L)'
;MTNANETEEEEPLSTLKRAADHVRTSAEHKQRADELIASAEASLRTELEAALPDHISVDIETTVGADDQRFIVSLYDEATTDIVADVVGDDVDIGVPHPQQFIIGDDVSSETSVPEESGQTIREIIATMEDRHDDGAPVQQVLHRARRLGIDTATAEREIDELKQQGEVYEPEPDHLRTT
;
A
#
# COMPACT_ATOMS: atom_id res chain seq x y z
N MET A 1 -65.52 4.06 -12.08
CA MET A 1 -64.50 3.04 -12.37
C MET A 1 -64.12 3.19 -13.82
N THR A 2 -62.95 3.78 -14.11
CA THR A 2 -62.04 3.45 -15.23
C THR A 2 -60.77 4.26 -14.97
N ASN A 3 -59.82 3.71 -14.22
CA ASN A 3 -58.44 4.21 -14.18
C ASN A 3 -57.69 3.37 -15.20
N ALA A 4 -57.55 3.91 -16.40
CA ALA A 4 -56.77 3.31 -17.46
C ALA A 4 -55.73 4.32 -17.91
N ASN A 5 -54.47 3.89 -17.80
CA ASN A 5 -53.42 4.14 -18.78
C ASN A 5 -52.58 5.42 -18.65
N GLU A 6 -51.62 5.39 -17.74
CA GLU A 6 -50.32 6.08 -17.91
C GLU A 6 -49.22 5.15 -17.37
N THR A 7 -49.04 4.00 -18.01
CA THR A 7 -47.70 3.40 -18.05
C THR A 7 -46.94 4.31 -18.99
N GLU A 8 -46.22 5.30 -18.45
CA GLU A 8 -45.16 5.98 -19.20
C GLU A 8 -44.19 4.88 -19.65
N GLU A 9 -44.39 4.33 -20.85
CA GLU A 9 -43.36 3.57 -21.53
C GLU A 9 -42.23 4.57 -21.74
N GLU A 10 -41.30 4.63 -20.78
CA GLU A 10 -40.08 5.42 -20.92
C GLU A 10 -39.44 5.03 -22.24
N GLU A 11 -39.50 5.93 -23.23
CA GLU A 11 -38.90 5.66 -24.53
C GLU A 11 -37.43 5.30 -24.30
N PRO A 12 -36.89 4.23 -24.91
CA PRO A 12 -35.52 3.76 -24.65
C PRO A 12 -34.44 4.85 -24.74
N LEU A 13 -34.65 5.86 -25.60
CA LEU A 13 -33.76 7.01 -25.73
C LEU A 13 -33.78 7.94 -24.50
N SER A 14 -34.93 8.09 -23.84
CA SER A 14 -35.07 8.89 -22.62
C SER A 14 -34.33 8.25 -21.44
N THR A 15 -34.43 6.93 -21.28
CA THR A 15 -33.68 6.15 -20.29
C THR A 15 -32.17 6.24 -20.56
N LEU A 16 -31.74 6.11 -21.82
CA LEU A 16 -30.32 6.29 -22.19
C LEU A 16 -29.80 7.70 -21.90
N LYS A 17 -30.61 8.74 -22.13
CA LYS A 17 -30.24 10.13 -21.81
C LYS A 17 -30.07 10.32 -20.30
N ARG A 18 -30.99 9.80 -19.49
CA ARG A 18 -30.88 9.83 -18.03
C ARG A 18 -29.64 9.08 -17.54
N ALA A 19 -29.32 7.93 -18.14
CA ALA A 19 -28.10 7.19 -17.83
C ALA A 19 -26.83 8.01 -18.17
N ALA A 20 -26.79 8.69 -19.31
CA ALA A 20 -25.68 9.55 -19.69
C ALA A 20 -25.52 10.75 -18.73
N ASP A 21 -26.62 11.37 -18.31
CA ASP A 21 -26.61 12.43 -17.30
C ASP A 21 -26.11 11.92 -15.94
N HIS A 22 -26.54 10.74 -15.50
CA HIS A 22 -26.03 10.11 -14.28
C HIS A 22 -24.52 9.83 -14.34
N VAL A 23 -24.02 9.32 -15.47
CA VAL A 23 -22.58 9.08 -15.67
C VAL A 23 -21.78 10.38 -15.58
N ARG A 24 -22.26 11.44 -16.24
CA ARG A 24 -21.61 12.76 -16.21
C ARG A 24 -21.57 13.33 -14.79
N THR A 25 -22.70 13.35 -14.09
CA THR A 25 -22.77 13.84 -12.70
C THR A 25 -21.87 13.03 -11.77
N SER A 26 -21.83 11.71 -11.94
CA SER A 26 -20.92 10.85 -11.16
C SER A 26 -19.46 11.17 -11.44
N ALA A 27 -19.09 11.45 -12.70
CA ALA A 27 -17.74 11.86 -13.06
C ALA A 27 -17.36 13.22 -12.44
N GLU A 28 -18.27 14.19 -12.47
CA GLU A 28 -18.08 15.50 -11.82
C GLU A 28 -17.89 15.38 -10.30
N HIS A 29 -18.68 14.52 -9.64
CA HIS A 29 -18.52 14.25 -8.21
C HIS A 29 -17.19 13.57 -7.89
N LYS A 30 -16.75 12.62 -8.72
CA LYS A 30 -15.43 11.99 -8.57
C LYS A 30 -14.31 13.03 -8.69
N GLN A 31 -14.32 13.84 -9.75
CA GLN A 31 -13.30 14.87 -9.95
C GLN A 31 -13.25 15.84 -8.76
N ARG A 32 -14.40 16.27 -8.26
CA ARG A 32 -14.45 17.18 -7.10
C ARG A 32 -13.90 16.52 -5.83
N ALA A 33 -14.11 15.22 -5.64
CA ALA A 33 -13.51 14.49 -4.52
C ALA A 33 -11.99 14.42 -4.66
N ASP A 34 -11.47 14.08 -5.84
CA ASP A 34 -10.03 14.04 -6.13
C ASP A 34 -9.36 15.41 -5.88
N GLU A 35 -10.01 16.51 -6.31
CA GLU A 35 -9.54 17.88 -6.05
C GLU A 35 -9.49 18.22 -4.55
N LEU A 36 -10.49 17.80 -3.77
CA LEU A 36 -10.53 18.02 -2.33
C LEU A 36 -9.43 17.22 -1.60
N ILE A 37 -9.20 15.97 -2.01
CA ILE A 37 -8.12 15.13 -1.48
C ILE A 37 -6.77 15.80 -1.74
N ALA A 38 -6.49 16.19 -2.98
CA ALA A 38 -5.24 16.84 -3.33
C ALA A 38 -5.04 18.17 -2.57
N SER A 39 -6.11 18.95 -2.39
CA SER A 39 -6.07 20.18 -1.59
C SER A 39 -5.78 19.91 -0.11
N ALA A 40 -6.34 18.85 0.45
CA ALA A 40 -6.13 18.48 1.85
C ALA A 40 -4.70 17.98 2.08
N GLU A 41 -4.19 17.10 1.20
CA GLU A 41 -2.79 16.64 1.22
C GLU A 41 -1.81 17.80 1.12
N ALA A 42 -2.01 18.71 0.16
CA ALA A 42 -1.14 19.86 -0.02
C ALA A 42 -1.13 20.77 1.22
N SER A 43 -2.29 20.97 1.86
CA SER A 43 -2.40 21.78 3.08
C SER A 43 -1.64 21.13 4.23
N LEU A 44 -1.86 19.83 4.46
CA LEU A 44 -1.18 19.07 5.52
C LEU A 44 0.34 19.02 5.30
N ARG A 45 0.78 18.72 4.07
CA ARG A 45 2.21 18.71 3.70
C ARG A 45 2.87 20.05 4.01
N THR A 46 2.24 21.15 3.58
CA THR A 46 2.77 22.50 3.81
C THR A 46 2.93 22.81 5.31
N GLU A 47 1.94 22.44 6.12
CA GLU A 47 2.01 22.65 7.57
C GLU A 47 3.10 21.79 8.24
N LEU A 48 3.25 20.54 7.82
CA LEU A 48 4.27 19.63 8.33
C LEU A 48 5.68 20.08 7.94
N GLU A 49 5.92 20.39 6.66
CA GLU A 49 7.21 20.87 6.17
C GLU A 49 7.62 22.18 6.85
N ALA A 50 6.67 23.05 7.20
CA ALA A 50 6.97 24.30 7.92
C ALA A 50 7.32 24.08 9.40
N ALA A 51 6.86 22.99 10.01
CA ALA A 51 7.07 22.68 11.42
C ALA A 51 8.26 21.73 11.66
N LEU A 52 8.59 20.90 10.67
CA LEU A 52 9.64 19.89 10.75
C LEU A 52 11.02 20.45 10.36
N PRO A 53 12.11 19.83 10.82
CA PRO A 53 13.45 20.18 10.37
C PRO A 53 13.65 19.90 8.87
N ASP A 54 14.50 20.70 8.20
CA ASP A 54 14.75 20.60 6.75
C ASP A 54 15.29 19.24 6.25
N HIS A 55 15.86 18.42 7.14
CA HIS A 55 16.40 17.09 6.80
C HIS A 55 15.37 15.97 6.92
N ILE A 56 14.16 16.29 7.41
CA ILE A 56 13.06 15.35 7.50
C ILE A 56 12.21 15.49 6.24
N SER A 57 12.19 14.47 5.39
CA SER A 57 11.25 14.38 4.28
C SER A 57 9.94 13.73 4.73
N VAL A 58 8.84 14.20 4.15
CA VAL A 58 7.47 13.83 4.52
C VAL A 58 6.78 13.21 3.31
N ASP A 59 6.34 11.97 3.46
CA ASP A 59 5.42 11.33 2.52
C ASP A 59 4.03 11.24 3.14
N ILE A 60 2.99 11.48 2.33
CA ILE A 60 1.60 11.49 2.78
C ILE A 60 0.78 10.67 1.80
N GLU A 61 0.16 9.61 2.31
CA GLU A 61 -0.83 8.82 1.60
C GLU A 61 -2.22 9.10 2.20
N THR A 62 -3.22 9.28 1.32
CA THR A 62 -4.61 9.52 1.74
C THR A 62 -5.51 8.38 1.29
N THR A 63 -6.31 7.87 2.22
CA THR A 63 -7.40 6.94 1.92
C THR A 63 -8.74 7.61 2.21
N VAL A 64 -9.64 7.60 1.22
CA VAL A 64 -11.04 8.05 1.38
C VAL A 64 -11.99 6.97 0.88
N GLY A 65 -12.72 6.38 1.82
CA GLY A 65 -13.81 5.43 1.62
C GLY A 65 -15.17 6.06 1.91
N ALA A 66 -16.23 5.25 1.81
CA ALA A 66 -17.60 5.70 2.11
C ALA A 66 -17.80 6.07 3.59
N ASP A 67 -17.09 5.38 4.49
CA ASP A 67 -17.21 5.50 5.94
C ASP A 67 -15.84 5.62 6.65
N ASP A 68 -14.74 5.72 5.89
CA ASP A 68 -13.38 5.80 6.41
C ASP A 68 -12.59 6.90 5.70
N GLN A 69 -11.85 7.70 6.45
CA GLN A 69 -11.07 8.83 5.93
C GLN A 69 -9.83 9.01 6.81
N ARG A 70 -8.67 8.80 6.20
CA ARG A 70 -7.40 8.79 6.95
C ARG A 70 -6.24 9.29 6.12
N PHE A 71 -5.31 9.95 6.80
CA PHE A 71 -3.96 10.21 6.32
C PHE A 71 -2.99 9.24 6.97
N ILE A 72 -2.04 8.77 6.17
CA ILE A 72 -0.87 8.04 6.60
C ILE A 72 0.31 8.95 6.29
N VAL A 73 1.01 9.38 7.34
CA VAL A 73 2.17 10.29 7.23
C VAL A 73 3.41 9.50 7.57
N SER A 74 4.35 9.40 6.62
CA SER A 74 5.63 8.72 6.80
C SER A 74 6.76 9.76 6.83
N LEU A 75 7.56 9.75 7.91
CA LEU A 75 8.70 10.66 8.09
C LEU A 75 10.02 9.93 7.87
N TYR A 76 10.88 10.51 7.03
CA TYR A 76 12.20 10.00 6.71
C TYR A 76 13.27 11.00 7.15
N ASP A 77 14.31 10.52 7.81
CA ASP A 77 15.47 11.33 8.17
C ASP A 77 16.63 11.03 7.21
N GLU A 78 16.77 11.89 6.21
CA GLU A 78 17.80 11.75 5.17
C GLU A 78 19.19 12.01 5.76
N ALA A 79 19.31 12.97 6.69
CA ALA A 79 20.59 13.28 7.32
C ALA A 79 21.11 12.10 8.15
N THR A 80 20.23 11.42 8.90
CA THR A 80 20.63 10.21 9.64
C THR A 80 21.04 9.11 8.68
N THR A 81 20.35 8.94 7.55
CA THR A 81 20.71 7.94 6.53
C THR A 81 22.09 8.20 5.95
N ASP A 82 22.38 9.46 5.57
CA ASP A 82 23.68 9.88 5.05
C ASP A 82 24.81 9.67 6.08
N ILE A 83 24.57 10.01 7.35
CA ILE A 83 25.56 9.80 8.41
C ILE A 83 25.90 8.31 8.56
N VAL A 84 24.89 7.43 8.52
CA VAL A 84 25.11 5.99 8.60
C VAL A 84 25.87 5.52 7.35
N ALA A 85 25.54 6.03 6.16
CA ALA A 85 26.24 5.74 4.91
C ALA A 85 27.73 6.08 4.98
N ASP A 86 28.07 7.28 5.45
CA ASP A 86 29.45 7.70 5.64
C ASP A 86 30.21 6.80 6.63
N VAL A 87 29.54 6.28 7.66
CA VAL A 87 30.17 5.42 8.68
C VAL A 87 30.42 4.01 8.17
N VAL A 88 29.49 3.42 7.41
CA VAL A 88 29.63 2.04 6.92
C VAL A 88 30.41 1.94 5.60
N GLY A 89 30.46 3.02 4.81
CA GLY A 89 31.17 3.12 3.53
C GLY A 89 30.31 2.81 2.30
N ASP A 90 30.78 3.25 1.11
CA ASP A 90 30.04 3.23 -0.17
C ASP A 90 29.71 1.83 -0.71
N ASP A 91 30.31 0.76 -0.18
CA ASP A 91 30.10 -0.62 -0.64
C ASP A 91 28.81 -1.26 -0.06
N VAL A 92 28.03 -0.53 0.74
CA VAL A 92 26.86 -1.05 1.45
C VAL A 92 25.61 -0.22 1.18
N ASP A 93 24.55 -0.86 0.67
CA ASP A 93 23.23 -0.25 0.54
C ASP A 93 22.57 -0.07 1.91
N ILE A 94 22.16 1.15 2.23
CA ILE A 94 21.43 1.48 3.45
C ILE A 94 20.02 1.90 3.09
N GLY A 95 19.06 1.34 3.82
CA GLY A 95 17.68 1.77 3.78
C GLY A 95 17.14 1.89 5.19
N VAL A 96 16.15 2.76 5.37
CA VAL A 96 15.39 2.86 6.61
C VAL A 96 14.18 1.93 6.47
N PRO A 97 14.17 0.75 7.11
CA PRO A 97 13.13 -0.25 6.87
C PRO A 97 11.75 0.16 7.43
N HIS A 98 11.73 1.10 8.37
CA HIS A 98 10.50 1.60 8.99
C HIS A 98 10.63 3.11 9.23
N PRO A 99 10.18 3.97 8.30
CA PRO A 99 10.01 5.39 8.60
C PRO A 99 9.08 5.57 9.81
N GLN A 100 9.17 6.72 10.49
CA GLN A 100 8.22 7.01 11.57
C GLN A 100 6.86 7.35 10.94
N GLN A 101 5.89 6.45 11.13
CA GLN A 101 4.57 6.56 10.53
C GLN A 101 3.51 7.02 11.53
N PHE A 102 2.62 7.91 11.10
CA PHE A 102 1.48 8.41 11.87
C PHE A 102 0.18 8.19 11.08
N ILE A 103 -0.86 7.73 11.77
CA ILE A 103 -2.20 7.54 11.21
C ILE A 103 -3.11 8.61 11.80
N ILE A 104 -3.78 9.38 10.94
CA ILE A 104 -4.66 10.48 11.32
C ILE A 104 -6.03 10.20 10.71
N GLY A 105 -7.04 9.92 11.54
CA GLY A 105 -8.40 9.59 11.12
C GLY A 105 -9.41 9.68 12.28
N ASP A 106 -10.69 9.49 11.98
CA ASP A 106 -11.81 9.63 12.96
C ASP A 106 -11.88 8.45 13.94
N ASP A 107 -11.57 7.23 13.47
CA ASP A 107 -11.38 6.04 14.31
C ASP A 107 -9.92 5.57 14.23
N VAL A 108 -9.13 5.97 15.21
CA VAL A 108 -7.75 5.50 15.42
C VAL A 108 -7.72 4.60 16.65
N SER A 109 -8.60 3.60 16.70
CA SER A 109 -8.60 2.64 17.80
C SER A 109 -7.28 1.86 17.79
N SER A 110 -6.64 1.70 18.95
CA SER A 110 -5.32 1.07 19.16
C SER A 110 -5.21 -0.41 18.75
N GLU A 111 -6.21 -0.95 18.05
CA GLU A 111 -6.15 -2.21 17.29
C GLU A 111 -5.77 -1.97 15.82
N THR A 112 -5.42 -0.72 15.48
CA THR A 112 -4.88 -0.34 14.18
C THR A 112 -3.48 -0.91 14.09
N SER A 113 -3.37 -2.15 13.59
CA SER A 113 -2.20 -2.58 12.85
C SER A 113 -1.78 -1.41 11.98
N VAL A 114 -0.56 -0.93 12.21
CA VAL A 114 0.19 -0.12 11.23
C VAL A 114 -0.26 -0.55 9.82
N PRO A 115 -0.71 0.38 8.96
CA PRO A 115 -0.92 0.07 7.57
C PRO A 115 0.46 -0.34 7.06
N GLU A 116 0.65 -1.65 6.98
CA GLU A 116 1.76 -2.30 6.31
C GLU A 116 1.78 -1.67 4.92
N GLU A 117 2.66 -0.69 4.71
CA GLU A 117 3.02 -0.22 3.38
C GLU A 117 3.35 -1.49 2.62
N SER A 118 2.53 -1.80 1.61
CA SER A 118 2.43 -3.09 0.93
C SER A 118 3.71 -3.92 1.02
N GLY A 119 3.80 -4.70 2.11
CA GLY A 119 4.92 -5.56 2.39
C GLY A 119 4.92 -6.62 1.31
N GLN A 120 6.03 -6.74 0.58
CA GLN A 120 6.16 -7.85 -0.35
C GLN A 120 5.81 -9.13 0.42
N THR A 121 4.77 -9.85 -0.02
CA THR A 121 4.40 -11.11 0.65
C THR A 121 5.59 -12.06 0.54
N ILE A 122 5.76 -13.02 1.46
CA ILE A 122 6.89 -13.96 1.39
C ILE A 122 6.97 -14.64 0.02
N ARG A 123 5.82 -14.91 -0.60
CA ARG A 123 5.72 -15.41 -1.98
C ARG A 123 6.37 -14.49 -3.02
N GLU A 124 6.15 -13.18 -2.93
CA GLU A 124 6.70 -12.19 -3.87
C GLU A 124 8.21 -12.02 -3.68
N ILE A 125 8.69 -12.13 -2.44
CA ILE A 125 10.12 -12.17 -2.12
C ILE A 125 10.77 -13.39 -2.80
N ILE A 126 10.14 -14.57 -2.68
CA ILE A 126 10.60 -15.81 -3.32
C ILE A 126 10.60 -15.66 -4.84
N ALA A 127 9.50 -15.18 -5.44
CA ALA A 127 9.37 -14.98 -6.89
C ALA A 127 10.45 -14.04 -7.46
N THR A 128 10.73 -12.94 -6.75
CA THR A 128 11.75 -11.97 -7.18
C THR A 128 13.17 -12.55 -7.12
N MET A 129 13.41 -13.48 -6.18
CA MET A 129 14.72 -14.08 -5.98
C MET A 129 14.94 -15.31 -6.86
N GLU A 130 13.94 -16.15 -7.10
CA GLU A 130 14.09 -17.37 -7.89
C GLU A 130 14.47 -17.09 -9.35
N ASP A 131 14.08 -15.93 -9.90
CA ASP A 131 14.48 -15.51 -11.26
C ASP A 131 16.00 -15.22 -11.36
N ARG A 132 16.67 -14.97 -10.25
CA ARG A 132 18.11 -14.67 -10.17
C ARG A 132 18.96 -15.88 -9.78
N HIS A 133 18.32 -16.99 -9.41
CA HIS A 133 18.97 -18.19 -8.92
C HIS A 133 18.45 -19.42 -9.67
N ASP A 134 19.32 -20.08 -10.43
CA ASP A 134 18.96 -21.26 -11.22
C ASP A 134 18.34 -22.38 -10.36
N ASP A 135 18.76 -22.51 -9.10
CA ASP A 135 18.30 -23.53 -8.16
C ASP A 135 17.07 -23.10 -7.32
N GLY A 136 16.59 -21.86 -7.49
CA GLY A 136 15.51 -21.25 -6.70
C GLY A 136 15.99 -20.28 -5.62
N ALA A 137 15.07 -19.63 -4.92
CA ALA A 137 15.35 -18.64 -3.90
C ALA A 137 15.91 -19.28 -2.60
N PRO A 138 17.14 -18.94 -2.15
CA PRO A 138 17.69 -19.54 -0.93
C PRO A 138 16.92 -19.10 0.32
N VAL A 139 16.48 -20.06 1.16
CA VAL A 139 15.64 -19.82 2.36
C VAL A 139 16.24 -18.75 3.27
N GLN A 140 17.55 -18.84 3.56
CA GLN A 140 18.22 -17.87 4.43
C GLN A 140 18.20 -16.44 3.86
N GLN A 141 18.27 -16.28 2.54
CA GLN A 141 18.19 -14.97 1.90
C GLN A 141 16.75 -14.43 1.88
N VAL A 142 15.75 -15.30 1.72
CA VAL A 142 14.33 -14.96 1.84
C VAL A 142 14.03 -14.44 3.25
N LEU A 143 14.48 -15.15 4.28
CA LEU A 143 14.32 -14.74 5.68
C LEU A 143 15.06 -13.43 6.00
N HIS A 144 16.24 -13.22 5.43
CA HIS A 144 16.98 -11.97 5.58
C HIS A 144 16.25 -10.79 4.92
N ARG A 145 15.70 -11.00 3.71
CA ARG A 145 14.93 -9.99 3.00
C ARG A 145 13.62 -9.68 3.71
N ALA A 146 12.91 -10.70 4.20
CA ALA A 146 11.70 -10.56 5.01
C ALA A 146 11.96 -9.70 6.26
N ARG A 147 13.08 -9.94 6.97
CA ARG A 147 13.49 -9.14 8.13
C ARG A 147 13.77 -7.67 7.77
N ARG A 148 14.37 -7.41 6.60
CA ARG A 148 14.58 -6.05 6.10
C ARG A 148 13.28 -5.32 5.78
N LEU A 149 12.19 -6.05 5.53
CA LEU A 149 10.86 -5.52 5.29
C LEU A 149 9.98 -5.53 6.54
N GLY A 150 10.57 -5.75 7.73
CA GLY A 150 9.84 -5.75 9.00
C GLY A 150 9.21 -7.07 9.41
N ILE A 151 9.32 -8.12 8.59
CA ILE A 151 8.75 -9.43 8.90
C ILE A 151 9.74 -10.21 9.79
N ASP A 152 9.33 -10.51 11.02
CA ASP A 152 10.13 -11.34 11.93
C ASP A 152 10.40 -12.72 11.34
N THR A 153 11.57 -13.29 11.63
CA THR A 153 12.00 -14.58 11.08
C THR A 153 11.05 -15.72 11.45
N ALA A 154 10.52 -15.77 12.68
CA ALA A 154 9.57 -16.82 13.06
C ALA A 154 8.22 -16.70 12.32
N THR A 155 7.84 -15.46 11.98
CA THR A 155 6.64 -15.20 11.17
C THR A 155 6.88 -15.59 9.72
N ALA A 156 8.02 -15.20 9.15
CA ALA A 156 8.40 -15.57 7.79
C ALA A 156 8.51 -17.08 7.60
N GLU A 157 9.13 -17.80 8.55
CA GLU A 157 9.23 -19.27 8.51
C GLU A 157 7.85 -19.94 8.49
N ARG A 158 6.94 -19.47 9.36
CA ARG A 158 5.57 -19.98 9.42
C ARG A 158 4.80 -19.72 8.11
N GLU A 159 4.96 -18.55 7.52
CA GLU A 159 4.31 -18.21 6.25
C GLU A 159 4.87 -19.04 5.08
N ILE A 160 6.18 -19.30 5.05
CA ILE A 160 6.79 -20.25 4.09
C ILE A 160 6.14 -21.63 4.24
N ASP A 161 5.96 -22.13 5.46
CA ASP A 161 5.32 -23.42 5.71
C ASP A 161 3.86 -23.45 5.29
N GLU A 162 3.12 -22.35 5.48
CA GLU A 162 1.74 -22.20 5.01
C GLU A 162 1.66 -22.20 3.48
N LEU A 163 2.55 -21.48 2.79
CA LEU A 163 2.64 -21.46 1.32
C LEU A 163 2.98 -22.84 0.74
N LYS A 164 3.85 -23.60 1.43
CA LYS A 164 4.17 -25.00 1.07
C LYS A 164 2.95 -25.91 1.22
N GLN A 165 2.16 -25.74 2.29
CA GLN A 165 0.94 -26.52 2.50
C GLN A 165 -0.14 -26.22 1.47
N GLN A 166 -0.25 -24.97 1.04
CA GLN A 166 -1.20 -24.51 0.03
C GLN A 166 -0.76 -24.88 -1.40
N GLY A 167 0.51 -25.23 -1.59
CA GLY A 167 1.09 -25.56 -2.89
C GLY A 167 1.45 -24.35 -3.74
N GLU A 168 1.51 -23.15 -3.14
CA GLU A 168 1.93 -21.91 -3.80
C GLU A 168 3.46 -21.78 -3.89
N VAL A 169 4.17 -22.48 -3.01
CA VAL A 169 5.64 -22.57 -2.97
C VAL A 169 6.03 -24.03 -2.79
N TYR A 170 7.14 -24.42 -3.40
CA TYR A 170 7.75 -25.73 -3.20
C TYR A 170 9.27 -25.64 -3.07
N GLU A 171 9.88 -26.72 -2.61
CA GLU A 171 11.33 -26.80 -2.36
C GLU A 171 11.96 -27.80 -3.34
N PRO A 172 12.47 -27.35 -4.50
CA PRO A 172 13.13 -28.23 -5.49
C PRO A 172 14.41 -28.87 -4.96
N GLU A 173 15.19 -28.13 -4.17
CA GLU A 173 16.43 -28.56 -3.54
C GLU A 173 16.44 -28.13 -2.07
N PRO A 174 17.23 -28.80 -1.21
CA PRO A 174 17.33 -28.42 0.20
C PRO A 174 17.65 -26.93 0.36
N ASP A 175 16.86 -26.25 1.19
CA ASP A 175 16.98 -24.82 1.50
C ASP A 175 16.78 -23.87 0.30
N HIS A 176 16.11 -24.30 -0.79
CA HIS A 176 15.78 -23.46 -1.96
C HIS A 176 14.29 -23.52 -2.28
N LEU A 177 13.67 -22.36 -2.48
CA LEU A 177 12.22 -22.21 -2.70
C LEU A 177 11.91 -21.75 -4.13
N ARG A 178 10.82 -22.25 -4.70
CA ARG A 178 10.26 -21.77 -5.98
C ARG A 178 8.76 -21.58 -5.88
N THR A 179 8.22 -20.62 -6.63
CA THR A 179 6.77 -20.42 -6.72
C THR A 179 6.15 -21.30 -7.80
N THR A 180 4.86 -21.62 -7.64
CA THR A 180 4.07 -22.39 -8.61
C THR A 180 3.23 -21.53 -9.54
#